data_AF-A0A258C6C3-F1
#
_entry.id   AF-A0A258C6C3-F1
#
_cell.length_a   1.000
_cell.length_b   1.000
_cell.length_c   1.000
_cell.angle_alpha   90.00
_cell.angle_beta   90.00
_cell.angle_gamma   90.00
#
_symmetry.space_group_name_H-M   'P 1'
#
loop_
_entity.id
_entity.type
_entity.pdbx_description
1 polymer ?
#
loop_
_entity_poly.entity_id
_entity_poly.type
_entity_poly.pdbx_seq_one_letter_code
_entity_poly.pdbx_strand_id
1 'polypeptide(L)'
;MYRAALRSILAELVRSDRLVVVEDFAVDAPKTKVLASKLNGMGLNDVLIVSEAVDQNLYLAARNLPHVDVRDVQGSDPVSLIAYDKVLITVSAVKKFEELLG
;
A
#
# COMPACT_ATOMS: atom_id res chain seq x y z
N MET A 1 22.80 -0.13 3.54
CA MET A 1 22.03 0.41 4.69
C MET A 1 20.54 0.56 4.37
N TYR A 2 20.14 1.27 3.31
CA TYR A 2 18.72 1.47 2.94
C TYR A 2 17.87 0.18 2.81
N ARG A 3 18.32 -0.79 2.01
CA ARG A 3 17.60 -2.08 1.83
C ARG A 3 17.43 -2.87 3.12
N ALA A 4 18.42 -2.82 4.02
CA ALA A 4 18.34 -3.50 5.31
C ALA A 4 17.28 -2.85 6.20
N ALA A 5 17.17 -1.51 6.21
CA ALA A 5 16.12 -0.81 6.93
C ALA A 5 14.73 -1.18 6.40
N LEU A 6 14.53 -1.23 5.08
CA LEU A 6 13.26 -1.67 4.49
C LEU A 6 12.88 -3.09 4.92
N ARG A 7 13.82 -4.04 4.88
CA ARG A 7 13.55 -5.42 5.36
C ARG A 7 13.13 -5.45 6.82
N SER A 8 13.81 -4.68 7.69
CA SER A 8 13.43 -4.59 9.10
C SER A 8 12.06 -3.97 9.30
N ILE A 9 11.72 -2.92 8.54
CA ILE A 9 10.40 -2.27 8.62
C ILE A 9 9.30 -3.23 8.16
N LEU A 10 9.49 -3.91 7.03
CA LEU A 10 8.52 -4.89 6.53
C LEU A 10 8.32 -6.05 7.52
N ALA A 11 9.39 -6.55 8.14
CA ALA A 11 9.30 -7.57 9.19
C ALA A 11 8.49 -7.08 10.40
N GLU A 12 8.69 -5.83 10.81
CA GLU A 12 7.93 -5.21 11.91
C GLU A 12 6.46 -4.97 11.57
N LEU A 13 6.14 -4.60 10.32
CA LEU A 13 4.77 -4.48 9.84
C LEU A 13 4.02 -5.82 9.91
N VAL A 14 4.70 -6.92 9.57
CA VAL A 14 4.15 -8.28 9.74
C VAL A 14 3.97 -8.61 11.22
N ARG A 15 4.99 -8.37 12.06
CA ARG A 15 4.94 -8.68 13.50
C ARG A 15 3.84 -7.92 14.24
N SER A 16 3.49 -6.73 13.76
CA SER A 16 2.47 -5.86 14.35
C SER A 16 1.08 -6.03 13.72
N ASP A 17 0.89 -7.04 12.86
CA ASP A 17 -0.34 -7.25 12.07
C ASP A 17 -0.77 -6.03 11.24
N ARG A 18 0.17 -5.13 10.91
CA ARG A 18 -0.09 -3.90 10.13
C ARG A 18 -0.04 -4.13 8.62
N LEU A 19 0.61 -5.21 8.19
CA LEU A 19 0.66 -5.60 6.78
C LEU A 19 -0.58 -6.39 6.37
N VAL A 20 -1.27 -5.93 5.33
CA VAL A 20 -2.42 -6.61 4.73
C VAL A 20 -2.07 -6.98 3.30
N VAL A 21 -2.15 -8.27 2.95
CA VAL A 21 -1.84 -8.75 1.60
C VAL A 21 -3.13 -9.09 0.87
N VAL A 22 -3.25 -8.63 -0.37
CA VAL A 22 -4.39 -8.92 -1.26
C VAL A 22 -3.90 -9.42 -2.61
N GLU A 23 -4.69 -10.24 -3.30
CA GLU A 23 -4.33 -10.73 -4.64
C GLU A 23 -4.17 -9.59 -5.64
N ASP A 24 -5.19 -8.73 -5.71
CA ASP A 24 -5.22 -7.55 -6.58
C ASP A 24 -6.00 -6.40 -5.93
N PHE A 25 -5.68 -5.17 -6.32
CA PHE A 25 -6.34 -3.97 -5.82
C PHE A 25 -6.50 -2.90 -6.91
N ALA A 26 -7.61 -2.98 -7.65
CA ALA A 26 -8.00 -1.98 -8.64
C ALA A 26 -9.37 -1.32 -8.32
N VAL A 27 -9.65 -0.20 -8.99
CA VAL A 27 -10.96 0.46 -9.02
C VAL A 27 -11.39 0.72 -10.47
N ASP A 28 -12.62 0.33 -10.82
CA ASP A 28 -13.11 0.42 -12.20
C ASP A 28 -13.28 1.86 -12.72
N ALA A 29 -13.52 2.80 -11.79
CA ALA A 29 -13.70 4.21 -12.11
C ALA A 29 -12.94 5.09 -11.11
N PRO A 30 -12.40 6.25 -11.55
CA PRO A 30 -11.67 7.20 -10.70
C PRO A 30 -12.61 7.98 -9.78
N LYS A 31 -13.35 7.28 -8.92
CA LYS A 31 -14.34 7.85 -7.99
C LYS A 31 -13.92 7.61 -6.55
N THR A 32 -13.60 8.70 -5.85
CA THR A 32 -13.21 8.69 -4.44
C THR A 32 -14.20 7.95 -3.53
N LYS A 33 -15.51 8.10 -3.77
CA LYS A 33 -16.55 7.41 -2.99
C LYS A 33 -16.49 5.88 -3.13
N VAL A 34 -16.13 5.38 -4.32
CA VAL A 34 -16.02 3.94 -4.57
C VAL A 34 -14.85 3.37 -3.78
N LEU A 35 -13.68 4.03 -3.86
CA LEU A 35 -12.51 3.63 -3.10
C LEU A 35 -12.77 3.70 -1.58
N ALA A 36 -13.34 4.79 -1.08
CA ALA A 36 -13.69 4.93 0.33
C ALA A 36 -14.62 3.80 0.82
N SER A 37 -15.62 3.43 0.01
CA SER A 37 -16.54 2.32 0.35
C SER A 37 -15.82 0.98 0.38
N LYS A 38 -14.89 0.73 -0.55
CA LYS A 38 -14.06 -0.48 -0.60
C LYS A 38 -13.15 -0.58 0.62
N LEU A 39 -12.47 0.50 0.99
CA LEU A 39 -11.59 0.57 2.17
C LEU A 39 -12.37 0.40 3.48
N ASN A 40 -13.54 1.05 3.60
CA ASN A 40 -14.43 0.89 4.76
C ASN A 40 -14.91 -0.57 4.90
N GLY A 41 -15.22 -1.24 3.79
CA GLY A 41 -15.60 -2.66 3.80
C GLY A 41 -14.49 -3.59 4.31
N MET A 42 -13.23 -3.13 4.24
CA MET A 42 -12.06 -3.83 4.77
C MET A 42 -11.64 -3.33 6.17
N GLY A 43 -12.34 -2.33 6.73
CA GLY A 43 -12.00 -1.71 8.00
C GLY A 43 -10.72 -0.85 7.97
N LEU A 44 -10.34 -0.33 6.80
CA LEU A 44 -9.11 0.44 6.59
C LEU A 44 -9.44 1.93 6.49
N ASN A 45 -9.00 2.71 7.48
CA ASN A 45 -9.23 4.16 7.54
C ASN A 45 -7.96 4.98 7.27
N ASP A 46 -6.81 4.51 7.75
CA ASP A 46 -5.49 5.09 7.55
C ASP A 46 -4.60 4.00 6.91
N VAL A 47 -4.32 4.15 5.61
CA VAL A 47 -3.72 3.07 4.82
C VAL A 47 -2.81 3.57 3.70
N LEU A 48 -1.64 2.96 3.63
CA LEU A 48 -0.78 3.02 2.44
C LEU A 48 -1.09 1.83 1.54
N ILE A 49 -1.49 2.11 0.30
CA ILE A 49 -1.71 1.09 -0.73
C ILE A 49 -0.46 1.01 -1.60
N VAL A 50 0.16 -0.16 -1.66
CA VAL A 50 1.32 -0.43 -2.49
C VAL A 50 1.00 -1.50 -3.52
N SER A 51 1.22 -1.14 -4.78
CA SER A 51 1.00 -2.01 -5.93
C SER A 51 2.28 -2.12 -6.76
N GLU A 52 2.37 -3.07 -7.68
CA GLU A 52 3.52 -3.17 -8.58
C GLU A 52 3.62 -1.93 -9.49
N ALA A 53 2.48 -1.48 -10.01
CA ALA A 53 2.33 -0.30 -10.83
C ALA A 53 1.12 0.51 -10.36
N VAL A 54 1.27 1.84 -10.28
CA VAL A 54 0.18 2.73 -9.90
C VAL A 54 -0.85 2.79 -11.03
N ASP A 55 -2.02 2.20 -10.79
CA ASP A 55 -3.18 2.38 -11.66
C ASP A 55 -3.70 3.82 -11.60
N GLN A 56 -4.01 4.40 -12.76
CA GLN A 56 -4.42 5.80 -12.86
C GLN A 56 -5.77 6.04 -12.18
N ASN A 57 -6.71 5.10 -12.27
CA ASN A 57 -8.01 5.27 -11.63
C ASN A 57 -7.88 5.21 -10.11
N LEU A 58 -7.06 4.29 -9.61
CA LEU A 58 -6.76 4.15 -8.19
C LEU A 58 -6.09 5.41 -7.65
N TYR A 59 -5.07 5.93 -8.33
CA TYR A 59 -4.39 7.18 -7.95
C TYR A 59 -5.35 8.38 -7.90
N LEU A 60 -6.18 8.55 -8.94
CA LEU A 60 -7.15 9.64 -9.00
C LEU A 60 -8.24 9.52 -7.94
N ALA A 61 -8.65 8.29 -7.59
CA ALA A 61 -9.62 8.05 -6.53
C ALA A 61 -9.04 8.33 -5.13
N ALA A 62 -7.77 7.97 -4.89
CA ALA A 62 -7.12 8.08 -3.60
C ALA A 62 -6.66 9.50 -3.24
N ARG A 63 -6.20 10.31 -4.20
CA ARG A 63 -5.56 11.62 -3.93
C ARG A 63 -6.36 12.62 -3.09
N ASN A 64 -7.70 12.46 -3.02
CA ASN A 64 -8.59 13.35 -2.26
C ASN A 64 -9.06 12.72 -0.93
N LEU A 65 -8.69 11.47 -0.64
CA LEU A 65 -8.96 10.85 0.65
C LEU A 65 -7.88 11.28 1.64
N PRO A 66 -8.26 11.80 2.81
CA PRO A 66 -7.30 11.98 3.88
C PRO A 66 -6.85 10.60 4.38
N HIS A 67 -5.59 10.50 4.84
CA HIS A 67 -5.02 9.28 5.41
C HIS A 67 -4.93 8.07 4.47
N VAL A 68 -5.06 8.28 3.16
CA VAL A 68 -4.90 7.23 2.14
C VAL A 68 -3.90 7.70 1.10
N ASP A 69 -2.90 6.87 0.82
CA ASP A 69 -1.93 7.12 -0.25
C ASP A 69 -1.70 5.85 -1.08
N VAL A 70 -1.31 6.05 -2.33
CA VAL A 70 -1.08 4.98 -3.31
C VAL A 70 0.32 5.15 -3.87
N ARG A 71 1.14 4.12 -3.73
CA ARG A 71 2.50 4.08 -4.26
C ARG A 71 2.75 2.80 -5.05
N ASP A 72 3.73 2.88 -5.94
CA ASP A 72 4.38 1.69 -6.47
C ASP A 72 5.51 1.24 -5.53
N VAL A 73 6.05 0.06 -5.81
CA VAL A 73 7.18 -0.50 -5.05
C VAL A 73 8.43 0.38 -5.15
N GLN A 74 8.67 1.04 -6.29
CA GLN A 74 9.83 1.93 -6.46
C GLN A 74 9.66 3.27 -5.71
N GLY A 75 8.44 3.83 -5.69
CA GLY A 75 8.10 5.04 -4.96
C GLY A 75 7.77 4.83 -3.48
N SER A 76 7.92 3.60 -2.97
CA SER A 76 7.76 3.27 -1.56
C SER A 76 9.01 3.66 -0.76
N ASP A 77 8.79 4.40 0.32
CA ASP A 77 9.86 4.92 1.17
C ASP A 77 9.65 4.55 2.65
N PRO A 78 10.73 4.49 3.46
CA PRO A 78 10.65 4.13 4.88
C PRO A 78 9.70 5.00 5.71
N VAL A 79 9.58 6.29 5.38
CA VAL A 79 8.73 7.20 6.14
C VAL A 79 7.26 6.85 5.89
N SER A 80 6.87 6.72 4.63
CA SER A 80 5.51 6.31 4.27
C SER A 80 5.17 4.94 4.86
N LEU A 81 6.06 3.95 4.81
CA LEU A 81 5.80 2.61 5.38
C LEU A 81 5.54 2.62 6.90
N ILE A 82 6.07 3.62 7.62
CA ILE A 82 5.88 3.75 9.06
C ILE A 82 4.67 4.66 9.39
N ALA A 83 4.42 5.67 8.56
CA ALA A 83 3.48 6.75 8.81
C ALA A 83 2.01 6.33 8.83
N TYR A 84 1.62 5.33 8.03
CA TYR A 84 0.22 4.88 7.91
C TYR A 84 -0.08 3.70 8.82
N ASP A 85 -1.27 3.64 9.42
CA ASP A 85 -1.61 2.59 10.40
C ASP A 85 -1.56 1.19 9.79
N LYS A 86 -2.09 1.03 8.57
CA LYS A 86 -2.04 -0.22 7.81
C LYS A 86 -1.31 -0.03 6.49
N VAL A 87 -0.63 -1.07 6.04
CA VAL A 87 0.01 -1.12 4.73
C VAL A 87 -0.63 -2.26 3.94
N LEU A 88 -1.39 -1.90 2.91
CA LEU A 88 -2.00 -2.85 1.98
C LEU A 88 -1.06 -3.08 0.80
N ILE A 89 -0.66 -4.32 0.58
CA ILE A 89 0.27 -4.71 -0.50
C ILE A 89 -0.42 -5.75 -1.41
N THR A 90 -0.27 -5.59 -2.73
CA THR A 90 -0.69 -6.63 -3.68
C THR A 90 0.32 -7.78 -3.73
N VAL A 91 -0.12 -9.00 -4.06
CA VAL A 91 0.79 -10.15 -4.23
C VAL A 91 1.87 -9.87 -5.27
N SER A 92 1.55 -9.13 -6.34
CA SER A 92 2.53 -8.68 -7.33
C SER A 92 3.60 -7.76 -6.72
N ALA A 93 3.20 -6.82 -5.85
CA ALA A 93 4.12 -5.95 -5.14
C ALA A 93 5.00 -6.71 -4.14
N VAL A 94 4.48 -7.74 -3.44
CA VAL A 94 5.31 -8.61 -2.57
C VAL A 94 6.47 -9.21 -3.35
N LYS A 95 6.19 -9.85 -4.49
CA LYS A 95 7.22 -10.48 -5.33
C LYS A 95 8.27 -9.46 -5.77
N LYS A 96 7.83 -8.25 -6.11
CA LYS A 96 8.74 -7.17 -6.48
C LYS A 96 9.63 -6.72 -5.31
N PHE A 97 9.10 -6.65 -4.09
CA PHE A 97 9.90 -6.37 -2.89
C PHE A 97 10.92 -7.47 -2.62
N GLU A 98 10.56 -8.74 -2.79
CA GLU A 98 11.49 -9.87 -2.66
C GLU A 98 12.66 -9.75 -3.65
N GLU A 99 12.38 -9.48 -4.94
CA GLU A 99 13.40 -9.26 -5.96
C GLU A 99 14.36 -8.11 -5.63
N LEU A 100 13.85 -7.01 -5.07
CA LEU A 100 14.64 -5.80 -4.80
C LEU A 100 15.47 -5.89 -3.53
N LEU A 101 14.92 -6.53 -2.50
CA LEU A 101 15.49 -6.54 -1.17
C LEU A 101 16.40 -7.75 -0.92
N GLY A 102 16.21 -8.85 -1.66
CA GLY A 102 17.04 -10.05 -1.59
C GLY A 102 16.74 -10.89 -0.36
#